data_AF-A0A2K8Z095-F1
#
_entry.id   AF-A0A2K8Z095-F1
#
_cell.length_a   1.000
_cell.length_b   1.000
_cell.length_c   1.000
_cell.angle_alpha   90.00
_cell.angle_beta   90.00
_cell.angle_gamma   90.00
#
_symmetry.space_group_name_H-M   'P 1'
#
loop_
_entity.id
_entity.type
_entity.pdbx_description
1 polymer ?
#
loop_
_entity_poly.entity_id
_entity_poly.type
_entity_poly.pdbx_seq_one_letter_code
_entity_poly.pdbx_strand_id
1 'polypeptide(L)'
;MNKDKEMAILKMVYDTAHFKSVSNQESPDFVLQHHNLDTGFGVEITELYHSESHARLKNVSWYTDHLLNGVATFIGKMRRIFK
;
A
#
# COMPACT_ATOMS: atom_id res chain seq x y z
N MET A 1 -11.06 -4.00 11.76
CA MET A 1 -9.78 -3.99 12.51
C MET A 1 -9.89 -2.88 13.56
N ASN A 2 -8.95 -2.70 14.50
CA ASN A 2 -9.03 -1.52 15.39
C ASN A 2 -8.32 -0.35 14.68
N LYS A 3 -8.92 0.85 14.74
CA LYS A 3 -8.43 2.09 14.13
C LYS A 3 -6.97 2.44 14.47
N ASP A 4 -6.52 2.13 15.68
CA ASP A 4 -5.11 2.34 16.07
C ASP A 4 -4.15 1.47 15.24
N LYS A 5 -4.57 0.23 14.93
CA LYS A 5 -3.80 -0.67 14.07
C LYS A 5 -3.80 -0.18 12.62
N GLU A 6 -4.95 0.27 12.12
CA GLU A 6 -5.07 0.86 10.78
C GLU A 6 -4.16 2.09 10.62
N MET A 7 -4.14 2.98 11.61
CA MET A 7 -3.23 4.14 11.61
C MET A 7 -1.75 3.72 11.66
N ALA A 8 -1.41 2.68 12.43
CA ALA A 8 -0.05 2.15 12.46
C ALA A 8 0.37 1.60 11.09
N ILE A 9 -0.52 0.88 10.41
CA ILE A 9 -0.30 0.35 9.06
C ILE A 9 -0.12 1.50 8.05
N LEU A 10 -0.98 2.52 8.11
CA LEU A 10 -0.89 3.68 7.24
C LEU A 10 0.49 4.34 7.35
N LYS A 11 1.01 4.51 8.57
CA LYS A 11 2.33 5.09 8.85
C LYS A 11 3.52 4.22 8.44
N MET A 12 3.32 2.91 8.24
CA MET A 12 4.35 2.03 7.70
C MET A 12 4.49 2.17 6.18
N VAL A 13 3.40 2.52 5.49
CA VAL A 13 3.35 2.62 4.02
C VAL A 13 3.60 4.04 3.56
N TYR A 14 3.08 5.04 4.27
CA TYR A 14 3.16 6.44 3.93
C TYR A 14 3.87 7.25 5.02
N ASP A 15 4.80 8.11 4.61
CA ASP A 15 5.29 9.18 5.47
C ASP A 15 4.20 10.24 5.65
N THR A 16 3.44 10.12 6.75
CA THR A 16 2.31 11.00 7.03
C THR A 16 2.70 12.49 7.18
N ALA A 17 3.97 12.81 7.43
CA ALA A 17 4.43 14.20 7.54
C ALA A 17 4.43 14.94 6.20
N HIS A 18 4.52 14.21 5.08
CA HIS A 18 4.43 14.77 3.72
C HIS A 18 3.00 15.16 3.30
N PHE A 19 2.01 14.93 4.17
CA PHE A 19 0.63 15.29 3.92
C PHE A 19 0.21 16.49 4.76
N LYS A 20 -0.57 17.37 4.15
CA LYS A 20 -1.24 18.51 4.78
C LYS A 20 -2.22 18.05 5.85
N SER A 21 -2.92 16.96 5.58
CA SER A 21 -3.83 16.33 6.51
C SER A 21 -3.96 14.84 6.25
N VAL A 22 -4.20 14.12 7.33
CA VAL A 22 -4.63 12.72 7.34
C VAL A 22 -5.91 12.68 8.15
N SER A 23 -7.04 12.53 7.48
CA SER A 23 -8.35 12.45 8.13
C SER A 23 -8.82 11.02 8.18
N ASN A 24 -9.39 10.64 9.31
CA ASN A 24 -10.00 9.35 9.52
C ASN A 24 -11.47 9.41 9.07
N GLN A 25 -11.93 8.42 8.30
CA GLN A 25 -13.31 8.30 7.85
C GLN A 25 -13.80 6.85 7.90
N GLU A 26 -15.11 6.65 7.75
CA GLU A 26 -15.75 5.31 7.76
C GLU A 26 -15.59 4.58 6.42
N SER A 27 -15.48 5.31 5.30
CA SER A 27 -15.26 4.74 3.96
C SER A 27 -14.85 5.88 3.03
N PRO A 28 -13.56 5.98 2.63
CA PRO A 28 -12.44 5.07 2.95
C PRO A 28 -11.96 5.21 4.40
N ASP A 29 -11.15 4.28 4.92
CA ASP A 29 -10.57 4.36 6.27
C ASP A 29 -9.83 5.68 6.55
N PHE A 30 -9.11 6.19 5.54
CA PHE A 30 -8.39 7.47 5.62
C PHE A 30 -8.50 8.29 4.33
N VAL A 31 -8.44 9.61 4.47
CA VAL A 31 -8.25 10.54 3.35
C VAL A 31 -7.01 11.39 3.59
N LEU A 32 -6.08 11.34 2.63
CA LEU A 32 -4.78 11.97 2.67
C LEU A 32 -4.77 13.16 1.70
N GLN A 33 -4.36 14.34 2.17
CA GLN A 33 -4.22 15.55 1.36
C GLN A 33 -2.75 15.96 1.26
N HIS A 34 -2.23 16.22 0.07
CA HIS A 34 -0.86 16.72 -0.09
C HIS A 34 -0.73 18.21 0.26
N HIS A 35 0.47 18.65 0.70
CA HIS A 35 0.75 20.06 0.99
C HIS A 35 0.65 20.96 -0.25
N ASN A 36 1.19 20.50 -1.37
CA ASN A 36 1.40 21.32 -2.58
C ASN A 36 0.48 20.94 -3.74
N LEU A 37 -0.47 20.02 -3.52
CA LEU A 37 -1.45 19.62 -4.51
C LEU A 37 -2.83 19.80 -3.91
N ASP A 38 -3.75 20.37 -4.67
CA ASP A 38 -5.17 20.44 -4.32
C ASP A 38 -5.86 19.07 -4.47
N THR A 39 -5.09 18.02 -4.74
CA THR A 39 -5.57 16.65 -4.86
C THR A 39 -5.23 15.84 -3.61
N GLY A 40 -6.24 15.13 -3.12
CA GLY A 40 -6.12 14.10 -2.10
C GLY A 40 -6.60 12.75 -2.62
N PHE A 41 -6.40 11.69 -1.84
CA PHE A 41 -6.90 10.35 -2.16
C PHE A 41 -7.33 9.60 -0.91
N GLY A 42 -8.23 8.63 -1.13
CA GLY A 42 -8.69 7.69 -0.12
C GLY A 42 -7.76 6.50 0.03
N VAL A 43 -7.58 6.03 1.25
CA VAL A 43 -6.86 4.80 1.58
C VAL A 43 -7.77 3.89 2.39
N GLU A 44 -7.98 2.68 1.91
CA GLU A 44 -8.67 1.60 2.59
C GLU A 44 -7.66 0.55 3.03
N ILE A 45 -7.67 0.16 4.30
CA ILE A 45 -6.74 -0.84 4.82
C ILE A 45 -7.41 -2.22 4.77
N THR A 46 -7.11 -2.97 3.71
CA THR A 46 -7.72 -4.29 3.48
C THR A 46 -6.97 -5.43 4.17
N GLU A 47 -5.63 -5.46 4.09
CA GLU A 47 -4.81 -6.56 4.58
C GLU A 47 -3.44 -6.08 5.07
N LEU A 48 -2.96 -6.62 6.20
CA LEU A 48 -1.60 -6.40 6.70
C LEU A 48 -0.77 -7.68 6.59
N TYR A 49 0.41 -7.57 6.00
CA TYR A 49 1.39 -8.64 5.93
C TYR A 49 2.65 -8.24 6.71
N HIS A 50 3.20 -9.16 7.51
CA HIS A 50 4.37 -8.90 8.37
C HIS A 50 5.68 -8.65 7.58
N SER A 51 5.72 -9.02 6.31
CA SER A 51 6.81 -8.70 5.39
C SER A 51 6.32 -8.67 3.95
N GLU A 52 7.04 -7.97 3.08
CA GLU A 52 6.75 -7.98 1.64
C GLU A 52 6.80 -9.39 1.06
N SER A 53 7.77 -10.21 1.48
CA SER A 53 7.87 -11.60 1.03
C SER A 53 6.64 -12.42 1.44
N HIS A 54 6.07 -12.17 2.63
CA HIS A 54 4.84 -12.83 3.07
C HIS A 54 3.64 -12.39 2.21
N ALA A 55 3.54 -11.09 1.90
CA ALA A 55 2.51 -10.57 0.99
C ALA A 55 2.63 -11.20 -0.42
N ARG A 56 3.85 -11.29 -0.95
CA ARG A 56 4.12 -11.90 -2.26
C ARG A 56 3.79 -13.39 -2.25
N LEU A 57 4.19 -14.14 -1.22
CA LEU A 57 3.85 -15.57 -1.08
C LEU A 57 2.33 -15.81 -1.07
N LYS A 58 1.56 -14.94 -0.40
CA LYS A 58 0.11 -15.06 -0.28
C LYS A 58 -0.64 -14.66 -1.55
N ASN A 59 -0.23 -13.59 -2.21
CA ASN A 59 -1.02 -12.94 -3.27
C ASN A 59 -0.44 -13.08 -4.68
N VAL A 60 0.81 -13.53 -4.81
CA VAL A 60 1.49 -13.70 -6.08
C VAL A 60 1.70 -15.19 -6.31
N SER A 61 0.76 -15.82 -7.02
CA SER A 61 0.70 -17.28 -7.21
C SER A 61 2.00 -17.89 -7.75
N TRP A 62 2.73 -17.17 -8.60
CA TRP A 62 4.00 -17.61 -9.18
C TRP A 62 5.23 -17.36 -8.30
N TYR A 63 5.10 -16.61 -7.20
CA TYR A 63 6.24 -16.25 -6.36
C TYR A 63 6.86 -17.46 -5.65
N THR A 64 6.03 -18.44 -5.27
CA THR A 64 6.49 -19.70 -4.70
C THR A 64 7.36 -20.48 -5.68
N ASP A 65 6.91 -20.61 -6.93
CA ASP A 65 7.68 -21.27 -7.99
C ASP A 65 8.97 -20.50 -8.31
N HIS A 66 8.93 -19.17 -8.26
CA HIS A 66 10.10 -18.31 -8.45
C HIS A 66 11.17 -18.54 -7.37
N LEU A 67 10.77 -18.66 -6.10
CA LEU A 67 11.69 -18.95 -4.98
C LEU A 67 12.30 -20.35 -5.09
N LEU A 68 11.50 -21.35 -5.47
CA LEU A 68 11.94 -22.75 -5.53
C LEU A 68 12.79 -23.04 -6.78
N ASN A 69 12.49 -22.39 -7.91
CA ASN A 69 13.18 -22.63 -9.17
C ASN A 69 14.28 -21.61 -9.48
N GLY A 70 14.48 -20.59 -8.64
CA GLY A 70 15.56 -19.61 -8.77
C GLY A 70 15.54 -18.75 -10.03
N VAL A 71 14.39 -18.68 -10.73
CA VAL A 71 14.30 -18.04 -12.05
C VAL A 71 14.21 -16.53 -11.88
N ALA A 72 15.31 -15.80 -12.03
CA ALA A 72 15.32 -14.34 -11.97
C ALA A 72 14.40 -13.72 -13.04
N THR A 73 13.20 -13.26 -12.64
CA THR A 73 12.28 -12.55 -13.51
C THR A 73 12.44 -11.04 -13.29
N PHE A 74 12.79 -10.31 -14.36
CA PHE A 74 12.79 -8.85 -14.36
C PHE A 74 11.39 -8.31 -14.04
N ILE A 75 11.22 -7.65 -12.90
CA ILE A 75 9.96 -7.02 -12.50
C ILE A 75 9.94 -5.58 -13.02
N GLY A 76 9.59 -5.42 -14.29
CA GLY A 76 9.42 -4.11 -14.92
C GLY A 76 8.19 -4.07 -15.81
N LYS A 77 7.04 -3.63 -15.27
CA LYS A 77 5.91 -3.20 -16.09
C LYS A 77 5.25 -1.96 -15.48
N MET A 78 5.80 -0.79 -15.79
CA MET A 78 5.08 0.47 -15.63
C MET A 78 4.12 0.64 -16.82
N ARG A 79 2.82 0.77 -16.53
CA ARG A 79 1.88 1.47 -17.42
C ARG A 79 1.32 2.65 -16.65
N ARG A 80 1.64 3.86 -17.13
CA ARG A 80 1.01 5.11 -16.70
C ARG A 80 -0.18 5.33 -17.63
N ILE A 81 -1.39 5.39 -17.09
CA ILE A 81 -2.60 5.82 -17.82
C ILE A 81 -2.93 7.21 -17.26
N PHE A 82 -2.87 8.22 -18.11
CA PHE A 82 -3.45 9.53 -17.81
C PHE A 82 -4.91 9.51 -18.29
N LYS A 83 -5.82 10.01 -17.45
CA LYS A 83 -7.14 10.49 -17.91
C LYS A 83 -6.99 11.93 -18.38
#